data_AF-A0A5C6MGX4-F1
#
_entry.id   AF-A0A5C6MGX4-F1
#
_cell.length_a   1.000
_cell.length_b   1.000
_cell.length_c   1.000
_cell.angle_alpha   90.00
_cell.angle_beta   90.00
_cell.angle_gamma   90.00
#
_symmetry.space_group_name_H-M   'P 1'
#
loop_
_entity.id
_entity.type
_entity.pdbx_description
1 polymer ?
#
loop_
_entity_poly.entity_id
_entity_poly.type
_entity_poly.pdbx_seq_one_letter_code
_entity_poly.pdbx_strand_id
1 'polypeptide(L)'
;SRLLVFVALAAVPFAGSAWTATLLLAVVGLATDLGTPAVWAFGQDVGGRFVGSAVGWANMWGNFGVAVSPAFFGWIVGASTSGTGWSVAFQACAAVNLLAAVAALGVNASKPLVPGHQTYSGNRGS
;
A
#
# COMPACT_ATOMS: atom_id res chain seq x y z
N SER A 1 6.15 0.71 7.82
CA SER A 1 6.70 -0.48 7.10
C SER A 1 5.59 -1.48 6.86
N ARG A 2 5.42 -1.99 5.63
CA ARG A 2 4.33 -2.93 5.27
C ARG A 2 4.45 -4.29 5.96
N LEU A 3 5.68 -4.72 6.31
CA LEU A 3 5.92 -5.92 7.13
C LEU A 3 5.34 -5.78 8.54
N LEU A 4 5.47 -4.59 9.14
CA LEU A 4 4.95 -4.32 10.47
C LEU A 4 3.40 -4.34 10.47
N VAL A 5 2.79 -3.81 9.40
CA VAL A 5 1.33 -3.90 9.17
C VAL A 5 0.88 -5.36 9.01
N PHE A 6 1.62 -6.17 8.24
CA PHE A 6 1.33 -7.60 8.09
C PHE A 6 1.35 -8.33 9.45
N VAL A 7 2.42 -8.17 10.23
CA VAL A 7 2.57 -8.83 11.54
C VAL A 7 1.45 -8.41 12.49
N ALA A 8 1.12 -7.13 12.55
CA ALA A 8 0.07 -6.63 13.41
C ALA A 8 -1.32 -7.16 13.02
N LEU A 9 -1.66 -7.17 11.72
CA LEU A 9 -2.94 -7.70 11.23
C LEU A 9 -3.05 -9.22 11.40
N ALA A 10 -1.96 -9.96 11.22
CA ALA A 10 -1.93 -11.41 11.46
C ALA A 10 -2.10 -11.76 12.94
N ALA A 11 -1.73 -10.86 13.86
CA ALA A 11 -1.89 -11.02 15.30
C ALA A 11 -3.31 -10.67 15.81
N VAL A 12 -4.10 -9.87 15.08
CA VAL A 12 -5.45 -9.44 15.50
C VAL A 12 -6.39 -10.61 15.83
N PRO A 13 -6.46 -11.71 15.04
CA PRO A 13 -7.31 -12.86 15.37
C PRO A 13 -6.95 -13.58 16.68
N PHE A 14 -5.73 -13.40 17.18
CA PHE A 14 -5.26 -13.99 18.44
C PHE A 14 -5.37 -13.01 19.63
N ALA A 15 -5.90 -11.80 19.39
CA ALA A 15 -6.13 -10.84 20.46
C ALA A 15 -7.25 -11.33 21.38
N GLY A 16 -6.87 -11.84 22.56
CA GLY A 16 -7.83 -12.28 23.58
C GLY A 16 -8.64 -11.15 24.24
N SER A 17 -8.39 -9.88 23.87
CA SER A 17 -9.11 -8.72 24.42
C SER A 17 -9.28 -7.61 23.38
N ALA A 18 -10.35 -6.84 23.51
CA ALA A 18 -10.63 -5.67 22.67
C ALA A 18 -9.51 -4.61 22.77
N TRP A 19 -8.91 -4.42 23.95
CA TRP A 19 -7.79 -3.50 24.14
C TRP A 19 -6.56 -3.91 23.33
N THR A 20 -6.23 -5.20 23.30
CA THR A 20 -5.12 -5.73 22.51
C THR A 20 -5.38 -5.55 21.01
N ALA A 21 -6.62 -5.80 20.55
CA ALA A 21 -6.99 -5.57 19.15
C ALA A 21 -6.86 -4.08 18.76
N THR A 22 -7.33 -3.17 19.61
CA THR A 22 -7.21 -1.72 19.38
C THR A 22 -5.75 -1.26 19.30
N LEU A 23 -4.89 -1.75 20.18
CA LEU A 23 -3.45 -1.45 20.13
C LEU A 23 -2.80 -1.94 18.83
N LEU A 24 -3.13 -3.16 18.39
CA LEU A 24 -2.62 -3.71 17.13
C LEU A 24 -3.10 -2.88 15.92
N LEU A 25 -4.36 -2.46 15.90
CA LEU A 25 -4.89 -1.60 14.85
C LEU A 25 -4.29 -0.18 14.88
N ALA A 26 -4.01 0.36 16.06
CA ALA A 26 -3.32 1.65 16.20
C ALA A 26 -1.90 1.59 15.61
N VAL A 27 -1.19 0.48 15.86
CA VAL A 27 0.13 0.21 15.27
C VAL A 27 0.05 0.09 13.73
N VAL A 28 -1.00 -0.55 13.20
CA VAL A 28 -1.28 -0.60 11.75
C VAL A 28 -1.48 0.80 11.18
N GLY A 29 -2.28 1.63 11.85
CA GLY A 29 -2.54 3.02 11.45
C GLY A 29 -1.25 3.83 11.40
N LEU A 30 -0.50 3.86 12.50
CA LEU A 30 0.77 4.57 12.60
C LEU A 30 1.78 4.12 11.53
N ALA A 31 1.91 2.81 11.31
CA ALA A 31 2.83 2.28 10.31
C ALA A 31 2.42 2.59 8.86
N THR A 32 1.12 2.78 8.62
CA THR A 32 0.55 3.17 7.32
C THR A 32 0.73 4.66 7.08
N ASP A 33 0.48 5.49 8.09
CA ASP A 33 0.61 6.95 8.02
C ASP A 33 2.06 7.38 7.84
N LEU A 34 3.02 6.65 8.40
CA LEU A 34 4.44 6.89 8.15
C LEU A 34 4.89 6.38 6.76
N GLY A 35 4.28 5.32 6.26
CA GLY A 35 4.69 4.68 4.99
C GLY A 35 4.14 5.39 3.75
N THR A 36 2.93 5.91 3.83
CA THR A 36 2.23 6.56 2.72
C THR A 36 2.99 7.77 2.17
N PRO A 37 3.37 8.80 2.96
CA PRO A 37 4.08 9.98 2.44
C PRO A 37 5.44 9.62 1.83
N ALA A 38 6.14 8.62 2.39
CA ALA A 38 7.42 8.16 1.83
C ALA A 38 7.26 7.53 0.43
N VAL A 39 6.19 6.78 0.18
CA VAL A 39 5.90 6.21 -1.15
C VAL A 39 5.56 7.29 -2.17
N TRP A 40 4.81 8.32 -1.77
CA TRP A 40 4.50 9.45 -2.66
C TRP A 40 5.75 10.27 -2.97
N ALA A 41 6.60 10.54 -1.98
CA ALA A 41 7.89 11.21 -2.18
C ALA A 41 8.78 10.42 -3.15
N PHE A 42 8.88 9.10 -2.98
CA PHE A 42 9.60 8.23 -3.91
C PHE A 42 9.09 8.34 -5.36
N GLY A 43 7.76 8.37 -5.55
CA GLY A 43 7.17 8.54 -6.88
C GLY A 43 7.53 9.88 -7.53
N GLN A 44 7.77 10.92 -6.72
CA GLN A 44 8.25 12.22 -7.18
C GLN A 44 9.75 12.19 -7.48
N ASP A 45 10.56 11.55 -6.65
CA ASP A 45 12.01 11.44 -6.82
C ASP A 45 12.41 10.65 -8.07
N VAL A 46 11.67 9.56 -8.37
CA VAL A 46 11.95 8.68 -9.53
C VAL A 46 11.24 9.14 -10.80
N GLY A 47 10.13 9.87 -10.67
CA GLY A 47 9.23 10.23 -11.77
C GLY A 47 9.79 11.30 -12.73
N GLY A 48 10.65 12.20 -12.28
CA GLY A 48 11.24 13.26 -13.12
C GLY A 48 10.21 13.99 -13.97
N ARG A 49 10.44 14.09 -15.30
CA ARG A 49 9.49 14.67 -16.28
C ARG A 49 8.11 13.99 -16.30
N PHE A 50 8.03 12.71 -15.94
CA PHE A 50 6.80 11.90 -16.02
C PHE A 50 6.13 11.69 -14.66
N VAL A 51 6.52 12.45 -13.64
CA VAL A 51 5.97 12.36 -12.28
C VAL A 51 4.43 12.47 -12.28
N GLY A 52 3.86 13.34 -13.10
CA GLY A 52 2.40 13.50 -13.19
C GLY A 52 1.68 12.22 -13.63
N SER A 53 2.25 11.46 -14.58
CA SER A 53 1.69 10.20 -15.05
C SER A 53 1.89 9.08 -14.03
N ALA A 54 3.05 9.02 -13.37
CA ALA A 54 3.34 8.03 -12.33
C ALA A 54 2.45 8.21 -11.08
N VAL A 55 2.32 9.45 -10.59
CA VAL A 55 1.45 9.82 -9.47
C VAL A 55 -0.02 9.64 -9.86
N GLY A 56 -0.42 10.02 -11.09
CA GLY A 56 -1.77 9.82 -11.60
C GLY A 56 -2.18 8.34 -11.67
N TRP A 57 -1.28 7.47 -12.12
CA TRP A 57 -1.49 6.03 -12.14
C TRP A 57 -1.64 5.44 -10.74
N ALA A 58 -0.77 5.84 -9.80
CA ALA A 58 -0.88 5.44 -8.40
C ALA A 58 -2.23 5.86 -7.80
N ASN A 59 -2.72 7.05 -8.15
CA ASN A 59 -4.00 7.56 -7.67
C ASN A 59 -5.20 6.78 -8.24
N MET A 60 -5.14 6.36 -9.52
CA MET A 60 -6.19 5.52 -10.12
C MET A 60 -6.29 4.16 -9.42
N TRP A 61 -5.16 3.50 -9.15
CA TRP A 61 -5.16 2.24 -8.39
C TRP A 61 -5.62 2.40 -6.95
N GLY A 62 -5.28 3.52 -6.30
CA GLY A 62 -5.76 3.84 -4.96
C GLY A 62 -7.29 3.97 -4.91
N ASN A 63 -7.88 4.78 -5.80
CA ASN A 63 -9.32 4.96 -5.87
C ASN A 63 -10.06 3.68 -6.27
N PHE A 64 -9.51 2.90 -7.21
CA PHE A 64 -10.05 1.60 -7.59
C PHE A 64 -10.06 0.63 -6.39
N GLY A 65 -8.97 0.58 -5.63
CA GLY A 65 -8.89 -0.24 -4.41
C GLY A 65 -9.97 0.14 -3.39
N VAL A 66 -10.20 1.43 -3.18
CA VAL A 66 -11.28 1.92 -2.30
C VAL A 66 -12.66 1.51 -2.81
N ALA A 67 -12.90 1.58 -4.12
CA ALA A 67 -14.18 1.18 -4.72
C ALA A 67 -14.45 -0.33 -4.60
N VAL A 68 -13.42 -1.18 -4.76
CA VAL A 68 -13.55 -2.64 -4.71
C VAL A 68 -13.58 -3.17 -3.27
N SER A 69 -12.95 -2.48 -2.32
CA SER A 69 -12.78 -2.96 -0.94
C SER A 69 -14.09 -3.39 -0.27
N PRO A 70 -15.18 -2.58 -0.25
CA PRO A 70 -16.42 -2.95 0.44
C PRO A 70 -17.08 -4.22 -0.13
N ALA A 71 -17.08 -4.37 -1.45
CA ALA A 71 -17.63 -5.56 -2.11
C ALA A 71 -16.82 -6.81 -1.77
N PHE A 72 -15.49 -6.68 -1.73
CA PHE A 72 -14.58 -7.77 -1.37
C PHE A 72 -14.76 -8.20 0.10
N PHE A 73 -14.82 -7.25 1.05
CA PHE A 73 -15.10 -7.56 2.46
C PHE A 73 -16.49 -8.15 2.66
N GLY A 74 -17.50 -7.60 1.98
CA GLY A 74 -18.87 -8.12 2.01
C GLY A 74 -18.94 -9.57 1.53
N TRP A 75 -18.18 -9.93 0.48
CA TRP A 75 -18.07 -11.30 0.01
C TRP A 75 -17.37 -12.23 1.03
N ILE A 76 -16.27 -11.80 1.63
CA ILE A 76 -15.53 -12.61 2.64
C ILE A 76 -16.40 -12.90 3.86
N VAL A 77 -17.06 -11.87 4.40
CA VAL A 77 -17.90 -12.01 5.59
C VAL A 77 -19.17 -12.80 5.26
N GLY A 78 -19.78 -12.56 4.09
CA GLY A 78 -20.97 -13.27 3.63
C GLY A 78 -20.74 -14.76 3.29
N ALA A 79 -19.54 -15.12 2.82
CA ALA A 79 -19.16 -16.51 2.58
C ALA A 79 -18.83 -17.29 3.87
N SER A 80 -18.63 -16.60 5.00
CA SER A 80 -18.22 -17.20 6.26
C SER A 80 -19.41 -17.63 7.11
N THR A 81 -19.68 -18.92 7.17
CA THR A 81 -20.87 -19.49 7.85
C THR A 81 -20.70 -19.62 9.37
N SER A 82 -19.49 -19.45 9.92
CA SER A 82 -19.13 -19.81 11.31
C SER A 82 -18.71 -18.62 12.20
N GLY A 83 -19.01 -17.38 11.80
CA GLY A 83 -18.67 -16.18 12.59
C GLY A 83 -17.18 -15.78 12.54
N THR A 84 -16.34 -16.53 11.82
CA THR A 84 -14.91 -16.25 11.62
C THR A 84 -14.60 -15.28 10.47
N GLY A 85 -15.62 -14.73 9.80
CA GLY A 85 -15.45 -13.90 8.59
C GLY A 85 -14.57 -12.67 8.80
N TRP A 86 -14.61 -12.07 9.99
CA TRP A 86 -13.72 -10.96 10.33
C TRP A 86 -12.26 -11.38 10.51
N SER A 87 -12.00 -12.56 11.09
CA SER A 87 -10.64 -13.10 11.18
C SER A 87 -10.07 -13.38 9.79
N VAL A 88 -10.88 -13.91 8.87
CA VAL A 88 -10.49 -14.12 7.47
C VAL A 88 -10.25 -12.80 6.74
N ALA A 89 -11.07 -11.78 7.00
CA ALA A 89 -10.87 -10.43 6.45
C ALA A 89 -9.53 -9.82 6.91
N PHE A 90 -9.19 -9.92 8.20
CA PHE A 90 -7.89 -9.45 8.70
C PHE A 90 -6.71 -10.23 8.11
N GLN A 91 -6.85 -11.54 7.91
CA GLN A 91 -5.83 -12.37 7.25
C GLN A 91 -5.67 -12.02 5.76
N ALA A 92 -6.77 -11.72 5.05
CA ALA A 92 -6.71 -11.26 3.66
C ALA A 92 -5.96 -9.92 3.56
N CYS A 93 -6.23 -8.97 4.45
CA CYS A 93 -5.48 -7.71 4.53
C CYS A 93 -3.99 -7.94 4.84
N ALA A 94 -3.68 -8.90 5.73
CA ALA A 94 -2.31 -9.27 6.04
C ALA A 94 -1.60 -9.81 4.78
N ALA A 95 -2.22 -10.75 4.04
CA ALA A 95 -1.65 -11.32 2.82
C ALA A 95 -1.35 -10.25 1.76
N VAL A 96 -2.26 -9.30 1.54
CA VAL A 96 -2.04 -8.19 0.58
C VAL A 96 -0.89 -7.28 1.03
N ASN A 97 -0.78 -6.97 2.33
CA ASN A 97 0.33 -6.18 2.85
C ASN A 97 1.67 -6.93 2.79
N LEU A 98 1.67 -8.26 2.91
CA LEU A 98 2.86 -9.08 2.70
C LEU A 98 3.31 -9.05 1.23
N LEU A 99 2.38 -9.20 0.28
CA LEU A 99 2.68 -9.06 -1.15
C LEU A 99 3.26 -7.68 -1.46
N ALA A 100 2.68 -6.62 -0.88
CA ALA A 100 3.21 -5.26 -1.02
C ALA A 100 4.61 -5.11 -0.43
N ALA A 101 4.90 -5.74 0.71
CA ALA A 101 6.22 -5.74 1.32
C ALA A 101 7.26 -6.48 0.46
N VAL A 102 6.90 -7.63 -0.10
CA VAL A 102 7.77 -8.39 -1.00
C VAL A 102 8.02 -7.62 -2.30
N ALA A 103 6.99 -7.02 -2.89
CA ALA A 103 7.13 -6.18 -4.08
C ALA A 103 8.05 -4.97 -3.81
N ALA A 104 7.99 -4.38 -2.60
CA ALA A 104 8.85 -3.28 -2.20
C ALA A 104 10.35 -3.66 -2.13
N LEU A 105 10.70 -4.93 -1.92
CA LEU A 105 12.11 -5.38 -1.96
C LEU A 105 12.73 -5.26 -3.36
N GLY A 106 11.90 -5.25 -4.41
CA GLY A 106 12.34 -5.03 -5.79
C GLY A 106 12.45 -3.56 -6.19
N VAL A 107 12.00 -2.62 -5.34
CA VAL A 107 11.96 -1.20 -5.64
C VAL A 107 13.30 -0.55 -5.25
N ASN A 108 14.03 -0.05 -6.24
CA ASN A 108 15.32 0.63 -6.04
C ASN A 108 15.22 2.11 -6.43
N ALA A 109 15.37 3.00 -5.45
CA ALA A 109 15.32 4.46 -5.62
C ALA A 109 16.51 5.06 -6.39
N SER A 110 17.62 4.35 -6.47
CA SER A 110 18.85 4.85 -7.09
C SER A 110 18.85 4.76 -8.62
N LYS A 111 17.78 4.21 -9.23
CA LYS A 111 17.64 4.10 -10.69
C LYS A 111 16.48 4.99 -11.17
N PRO A 112 16.75 6.25 -11.55
CA PRO A 112 15.72 7.10 -12.13
C PRO A 112 15.22 6.49 -13.45
N LEU A 113 13.93 6.72 -13.76
CA LEU A 113 13.28 6.20 -14.98
C LEU A 113 13.91 6.74 -16.27
N VAL A 114 14.63 7.86 -16.20
CA VAL A 114 15.38 8.45 -17.31
C VAL A 114 16.86 8.51 -16.94
N PRO A 115 17.76 7.87 -17.71
CA PRO A 115 19.20 8.04 -17.53
C PRO A 115 19.59 9.52 -17.70
N GLY A 116 20.56 10.00 -16.90
CA GLY A 116 20.99 11.41 -16.83
C GLY A 116 21.58 12.03 -18.11
N HIS A 117 21.42 11.41 -19.29
CA HIS A 117 21.87 11.92 -20.58
C HIS A 117 20.69 12.23 -21.54
N GLN A 118 19.73 13.04 -21.07
CA GLN A 118 18.78 13.76 -21.92
C GLN A 118 18.73 15.23 -21.49
N THR A 119 19.89 15.82 -21.16
CA THR A 119 20.06 17.26 -21.05
C THR A 119 20.09 17.87 -22.45
N TYR A 120 19.00 18.56 -22.80
CA TYR A 120 18.94 19.65 -23.77
C TYR A 120 19.27 19.33 -25.24
N SER A 121 18.24 19.02 -26.03
CA SER A 121 18.16 19.43 -27.44
C SER A 121 16.71 19.68 -27.83
N GLY A 122 16.05 20.58 -27.11
CA GLY A 122 14.77 21.16 -27.50
C GLY A 122 15.02 22.57 -28.02
N ASN A 123 15.21 22.66 -29.34
CA ASN A 123 15.29 23.89 -30.11
C ASN A 123 14.14 24.83 -29.72
N ARG A 124 14.42 25.89 -28.93
CA ARG A 124 13.51 27.03 -28.80
C ARG A 124 13.64 27.82 -30.09
N GLY A 125 12.78 27.47 -31.05
CA GLY A 125 12.61 28.23 -32.29
C GLY A 125 12.40 29.70 -31.95
N SER A 126 13.20 30.52 -32.63
CA SER A 126 13.13 31.97 -32.79
C SER A 126 11.75 32.47 -33.16
#